data_AF-A0A9D6RJB1-F1
#
_entry.id   AF-A0A9D6RJB1-F1
#
_cell.length_a   1.000
_cell.length_b   1.000
_cell.length_c   1.000
_cell.angle_alpha   90.00
_cell.angle_beta   90.00
_cell.angle_gamma   90.00
#
_symmetry.space_group_name_H-M   'P 1'
#
loop_
_entity.id
_entity.type
_entity.pdbx_description
1 polymer ?
#
loop_
_entity_poly.entity_id
_entity_poly.type
_entity_poly.pdbx_seq_one_letter_code
_entity_poly.pdbx_strand_id
1 'polypeptide(L)'
;MSYCRRLGALVIGLLLMASPVLADDAAAGLEGFDLSEVRLLAIQQGGRLKPLDTFCREAVRLITGKEQFQGSDPVAVVLRWWSSDEAALAEPNVEIRNLALKRQLGLPEEKRWFSHRELSGNPALKELQEAIHAKHRTEEELSGTEDEASEVLVKMQLLKMIADGAALTILPNPGGLEHPWGDLTLLRNPQIASAMAPVGQAVKQLEQAVVSSQPEEFSRAAASLRDQLASMGPYPATGDLARETHFNQFHAFRKAWILYLAGFLCLFFADPRKRGTLYWIGLSIACFGFALHAYGFYLRCVIAGRPPVTNMYESVIWVGFGAVLFSLIFEFIYHARNYLLASTAGAVVCLILADTLPAVLDPSIKPLTPVLRNNFWLTIHVLTITLGYAAFLMSLGLGHMVVWKHITGPVAKDDPGADVVLKARKAELKSLTTALYKALQVGVLLLAAGTILGGVWANYSWGRFWGWDPKEVWALIALLGYLAILHARYAGWVGNYGMGAWSIVAFQGVLMAWYGVNFVLGAGLHSYGFGDGGNQWVYAYVGLEMLFVALASVRYRKLRGG
;
A
#
# COMPACT_ATOMS: atom_id res chain seq x y z
N MET A 1 -13.13 20.96 30.41
CA MET A 1 -11.94 20.21 30.86
C MET A 1 -12.22 18.77 31.34
N SER A 2 -13.45 18.38 31.68
CA SER A 2 -13.78 17.01 32.12
C SER A 2 -13.90 15.97 30.98
N TYR A 3 -14.36 16.39 29.79
CA TYR A 3 -14.55 15.49 28.63
C TYR A 3 -13.23 15.07 27.94
N CYS A 4 -12.20 15.92 27.92
CA CYS A 4 -10.92 15.61 27.27
C CYS A 4 -10.07 14.55 28.01
N ARG A 5 -10.26 14.39 29.33
CA ARG A 5 -9.58 13.34 30.10
C ARG A 5 -10.14 11.94 29.84
N ARG A 6 -11.43 11.82 29.50
CA ARG A 6 -12.08 10.54 29.19
C ARG A 6 -11.80 10.04 27.77
N LEU A 7 -11.62 10.94 26.80
CA LEU A 7 -11.17 10.55 25.45
C LEU A 7 -9.67 10.17 25.40
N GLY A 8 -8.82 10.81 26.20
CA GLY A 8 -7.40 10.45 26.29
C GLY A 8 -7.16 9.01 26.78
N ALA A 9 -8.00 8.51 27.70
CA ALA A 9 -7.94 7.13 28.17
C ALA A 9 -8.41 6.10 27.12
N LEU A 10 -9.31 6.50 26.21
CA LEU A 10 -9.85 5.63 25.16
C LEU A 10 -8.87 5.50 23.97
N VAL A 11 -8.08 6.53 23.68
CA VAL A 11 -7.01 6.50 22.67
C VAL A 11 -5.76 5.76 23.16
N ILE A 12 -5.45 5.84 24.46
CA ILE A 12 -4.37 5.04 25.07
C ILE A 12 -4.78 3.56 25.17
N GLY A 13 -6.06 3.25 25.37
CA GLY A 13 -6.59 1.88 25.31
C GLY A 13 -6.49 1.22 23.93
N LEU A 14 -6.55 2.00 22.85
CA LEU A 14 -6.36 1.51 21.47
C LEU A 14 -4.87 1.29 21.10
N LEU A 15 -3.94 1.95 21.80
CA LEU A 15 -2.50 1.77 21.64
C LEU A 15 -1.93 0.56 22.39
N LEU A 16 -2.70 -0.05 23.30
CA LEU A 16 -2.30 -1.23 24.09
C LEU A 16 -2.84 -2.57 23.54
N MET A 17 -3.58 -2.55 22.43
CA MET A 17 -4.10 -3.77 21.78
C MET A 17 -3.14 -4.37 20.74
N ALA A 18 -1.89 -3.91 20.68
CA ALA A 18 -0.80 -4.61 19.98
C ALA A 18 -0.10 -5.57 20.97
N SER A 19 -0.85 -6.50 21.54
CA SER A 19 -0.24 -7.67 22.17
C SER A 19 0.06 -8.71 21.10
N PRO A 20 1.23 -9.38 21.14
CA PRO A 20 1.47 -10.54 20.29
C PRO A 20 0.42 -11.59 20.66
N VAL A 21 -0.37 -12.01 19.68
CA VAL A 21 -1.25 -13.16 19.82
C VAL A 21 -0.38 -14.33 20.27
N LEU A 22 -0.84 -14.95 21.36
CA LEU A 22 -0.29 -16.14 21.99
C LEU A 22 0.16 -17.15 20.92
N ALA A 23 1.43 -17.55 21.05
CA ALA A 23 1.96 -18.69 20.33
C ALA A 23 1.15 -19.92 20.73
N ASP A 24 0.43 -20.50 19.77
CA ASP A 24 0.00 -21.89 19.88
C ASP A 24 1.19 -22.77 19.49
N ASP A 25 1.56 -23.65 20.42
CA ASP A 25 2.56 -24.69 20.30
C ASP A 25 2.21 -25.64 19.15
N ALA A 26 2.94 -25.52 18.02
CA ALA A 26 3.41 -26.62 17.16
C ALA A 26 3.91 -26.09 15.81
N ALA A 27 5.12 -25.53 15.77
CA ALA A 27 5.92 -25.53 14.54
C ALA A 27 7.39 -25.51 14.94
N ALA A 28 8.07 -26.66 14.87
CA ALA A 28 9.52 -26.72 14.91
C ALA A 28 10.06 -25.91 13.72
N GLY A 29 10.39 -24.65 13.97
CA GLY A 29 10.95 -23.72 13.00
C GLY A 29 12.47 -23.69 13.10
N LEU A 30 13.13 -23.11 12.10
CA LEU A 30 14.58 -22.83 12.09
C LEU A 30 14.99 -21.76 13.13
N GLU A 31 14.46 -21.85 14.35
CA GLU A 31 14.81 -20.98 15.46
C GLU A 31 16.29 -21.18 15.83
N GLY A 32 17.04 -20.09 15.94
CA GLY A 32 18.49 -20.11 16.18
C GLY A 32 19.35 -20.27 14.92
N PHE A 33 18.76 -20.43 13.73
CA PHE A 33 19.52 -20.43 12.47
C PHE A 33 19.88 -19.00 12.06
N ASP A 34 21.12 -18.79 11.63
CA ASP A 34 21.52 -17.53 10.99
C ASP A 34 21.13 -17.53 9.51
N LEU A 35 20.03 -16.82 9.21
CA LEU A 35 19.47 -16.70 7.86
C LEU A 35 20.16 -15.62 7.00
N SER A 36 21.16 -14.91 7.52
CA SER A 36 21.77 -13.75 6.86
C SER A 36 22.34 -14.07 5.47
N GLU A 37 23.05 -15.19 5.36
CA GLU A 37 23.66 -15.68 4.12
C GLU A 37 22.60 -16.05 3.06
N VAL A 38 21.57 -16.79 3.46
CA VAL A 38 20.49 -17.23 2.57
C VAL A 38 19.64 -16.07 2.08
N ARG A 39 19.39 -15.06 2.93
CA ARG A 39 18.64 -13.85 2.54
C ARG A 39 19.27 -13.13 1.35
N LEU A 40 20.60 -13.17 1.26
CA LEU A 40 21.39 -12.49 0.24
C LEU A 40 21.62 -13.34 -1.02
N LEU A 41 21.02 -14.53 -1.13
CA LEU A 41 20.99 -15.25 -2.40
C LEU A 41 20.14 -14.48 -3.41
N ALA A 42 20.64 -14.28 -4.61
CA ALA A 42 19.86 -13.73 -5.71
C ALA A 42 18.90 -14.78 -6.27
N ILE A 43 17.68 -14.34 -6.59
CA ILE A 43 16.66 -15.12 -7.27
C ILE A 43 16.04 -14.27 -8.38
N GLN A 44 15.74 -14.87 -9.52
CA GLN A 44 15.11 -14.17 -10.64
C GLN A 44 13.64 -14.55 -10.78
N GLN A 45 12.73 -13.59 -10.60
CA GLN A 45 11.30 -13.83 -10.75
C GLN A 45 10.69 -12.81 -11.71
N GLY A 46 9.99 -13.29 -12.74
CA GLY A 46 9.39 -12.43 -13.77
C GLY A 46 10.42 -11.57 -14.51
N GLY A 47 11.67 -12.02 -14.62
CA GLY A 47 12.77 -11.27 -15.22
C GLY A 47 13.44 -10.21 -14.33
N ARG A 48 13.00 -10.06 -13.06
CA ARG A 48 13.67 -9.19 -12.08
C ARG A 48 14.50 -10.01 -11.11
N LEU A 49 15.76 -9.62 -10.93
CA LEU A 49 16.62 -10.12 -9.85
C LEU A 49 16.30 -9.41 -8.54
N LYS A 50 16.16 -10.19 -7.48
CA LYS A 50 15.85 -9.74 -6.11
C LYS A 50 16.55 -10.65 -5.10
N PRO A 51 16.76 -10.22 -3.85
CA PRO A 51 17.21 -11.12 -2.80
C PRO A 51 16.14 -12.18 -2.49
N LEU A 52 16.58 -13.36 -2.07
CA LEU A 52 15.71 -14.45 -1.66
C LEU A 52 14.82 -14.04 -0.48
N ASP A 53 15.29 -13.13 0.39
CA ASP A 53 14.46 -12.47 1.41
C ASP A 53 13.16 -11.89 0.83
N THR A 54 13.25 -11.12 -0.26
CA THR A 54 12.06 -10.52 -0.91
C THR A 54 11.15 -11.59 -1.45
N PHE A 55 11.69 -12.59 -2.17
CA PHE A 55 10.89 -13.68 -2.71
C PHE A 55 10.14 -14.43 -1.61
N CYS A 56 10.81 -14.79 -0.52
CA CYS A 56 10.20 -15.53 0.57
C CYS A 56 9.06 -14.73 1.23
N ARG A 57 9.24 -13.43 1.45
CA ARG A 57 8.18 -12.55 1.98
C ARG A 57 6.98 -12.48 1.04
N GLU A 58 7.22 -12.28 -0.25
CA GLU A 58 6.16 -12.23 -1.27
C GLU A 58 5.40 -13.56 -1.35
N ALA A 59 6.12 -14.70 -1.34
CA ALA A 59 5.54 -16.03 -1.42
C ALA A 59 4.71 -16.38 -0.18
N VAL A 60 5.25 -16.18 1.03
CA VAL A 60 4.53 -16.46 2.28
C VAL A 60 3.29 -15.59 2.39
N ARG A 61 3.39 -14.30 2.02
CA ARG A 61 2.24 -13.41 2.02
C ARG A 61 1.18 -13.83 1.02
N LEU A 62 1.57 -14.23 -0.20
CA LEU A 62 0.61 -14.66 -1.22
C LEU A 62 -0.12 -15.94 -0.79
N ILE A 63 0.62 -16.94 -0.31
CA ILE A 63 0.06 -18.26 0.05
C ILE A 63 -0.78 -18.18 1.33
N THR A 64 -0.26 -17.52 2.37
CA THR A 64 -0.84 -17.57 3.73
C THR A 64 -1.65 -16.33 4.11
N GLY A 65 -1.51 -15.24 3.34
CA GLY A 65 -2.10 -13.94 3.66
C GLY A 65 -1.43 -13.16 4.80
N LYS A 66 -0.30 -13.64 5.33
CA LYS A 66 0.42 -13.03 6.45
C LYS A 66 1.87 -12.70 6.10
N GLU A 67 2.42 -11.67 6.74
CA GLU A 67 3.85 -11.31 6.65
C GLU A 67 4.77 -12.30 7.38
N GLN A 68 4.23 -13.06 8.34
CA GLN A 68 4.87 -14.18 9.03
C GLN A 68 3.83 -15.27 9.24
N PHE A 69 4.23 -16.54 9.14
CA PHE A 69 3.32 -17.67 9.31
C PHE A 69 3.77 -18.53 10.49
N GLN A 70 2.83 -18.85 11.40
CA GLN A 70 3.11 -19.59 12.65
C GLN A 70 4.29 -18.99 13.46
N GLY A 71 4.39 -17.66 13.53
CA GLY A 71 5.47 -16.97 14.26
C GLY A 71 6.86 -17.10 13.63
N SER A 72 7.00 -17.77 12.49
CA SER A 72 8.28 -18.03 11.83
C SER A 72 8.64 -16.96 10.80
N ASP A 73 9.95 -16.73 10.62
CA ASP A 73 10.47 -15.85 9.57
C ASP A 73 10.10 -16.39 8.16
N PRO A 74 9.74 -15.52 7.20
CA PRO A 74 9.35 -15.99 5.86
C PRO A 74 10.40 -16.83 5.14
N VAL A 75 11.69 -16.53 5.34
CA VAL A 75 12.77 -17.32 4.75
C VAL A 75 12.79 -18.72 5.38
N ALA A 76 12.62 -18.81 6.69
CA ALA A 76 12.54 -20.09 7.37
C ALA A 76 11.32 -20.92 6.92
N VAL A 77 10.16 -20.28 6.72
CA VAL A 77 8.94 -20.94 6.23
C VAL A 77 9.16 -21.51 4.83
N VAL A 78 9.73 -20.73 3.90
CA VAL A 78 9.98 -21.21 2.53
C VAL A 78 11.04 -22.30 2.49
N LEU A 79 12.12 -22.19 3.29
CA LEU A 79 13.11 -23.25 3.41
C LEU A 79 12.50 -24.54 3.95
N ARG A 80 11.57 -24.46 4.91
CA ARG A 80 10.82 -25.61 5.41
C ARG A 80 9.94 -26.20 4.32
N TRP A 81 9.18 -25.39 3.59
CA TRP A 81 8.34 -25.90 2.49
C TRP A 81 9.15 -26.58 1.40
N TRP A 82 10.31 -26.04 1.06
CA TRP A 82 11.22 -26.64 0.07
C TRP A 82 11.87 -27.94 0.56
N SER A 83 12.36 -27.98 1.80
CA SER A 83 13.10 -29.13 2.35
C SER A 83 12.22 -30.27 2.87
N SER A 84 10.93 -30.04 3.07
CA SER A 84 9.99 -31.05 3.61
C SER A 84 9.20 -31.80 2.54
N ASP A 85 9.52 -31.59 1.25
CA ASP A 85 8.92 -32.28 0.11
C ASP A 85 7.37 -32.29 0.19
N GLU A 86 6.72 -33.46 0.02
CA GLU A 86 5.27 -33.64 0.12
C GLU A 86 4.66 -33.21 1.46
N ALA A 87 5.43 -33.11 2.55
CA ALA A 87 4.89 -32.72 3.85
C ALA A 87 4.41 -31.26 3.86
N ALA A 88 5.05 -30.38 3.08
CA ALA A 88 4.61 -29.00 2.90
C ALA A 88 3.20 -28.90 2.28
N LEU A 89 2.84 -29.87 1.43
CA LEU A 89 1.53 -29.91 0.76
C LEU A 89 0.41 -30.43 1.67
N ALA A 90 0.78 -31.08 2.80
CA ALA A 90 -0.15 -31.54 3.82
C ALA A 90 -0.42 -30.50 4.91
N GLU A 91 0.46 -29.50 5.07
CA GLU A 91 0.31 -28.41 6.02
C GLU A 91 -0.85 -27.47 5.62
N PRO A 92 -1.73 -27.03 6.55
CA PRO A 92 -2.77 -26.06 6.25
C PRO A 92 -2.18 -24.64 6.14
N ASN A 93 -1.68 -24.30 4.95
CA ASN A 93 -0.97 -23.05 4.67
C ASN A 93 -1.64 -22.18 3.59
N VAL A 94 -2.53 -22.73 2.75
CA VAL A 94 -3.23 -21.97 1.69
C VAL A 94 -4.43 -21.22 2.26
N GLU A 95 -4.41 -19.89 2.18
CA GLU A 95 -5.49 -19.05 2.71
C GLU A 95 -6.69 -18.95 1.75
N ILE A 96 -7.90 -19.16 2.31
CA ILE A 96 -9.17 -18.86 1.66
C ILE A 96 -10.00 -17.96 2.57
N ARG A 97 -10.31 -16.73 2.13
CA ARG A 97 -11.11 -15.75 2.89
C ARG A 97 -12.58 -15.72 2.48
N ASN A 98 -12.85 -15.92 1.19
CA ASN A 98 -14.18 -15.74 0.63
C ASN A 98 -15.17 -16.80 1.11
N LEU A 99 -16.21 -16.37 1.83
CA LEU A 99 -17.24 -17.26 2.38
C LEU A 99 -18.10 -17.93 1.30
N ALA A 100 -18.38 -17.23 0.20
CA ALA A 100 -19.16 -17.79 -0.90
C ALA A 100 -18.39 -18.93 -1.58
N LEU A 101 -17.10 -18.73 -1.82
CA LEU A 101 -16.22 -19.79 -2.34
C LEU A 101 -16.14 -20.97 -1.37
N LYS A 102 -15.94 -20.74 -0.07
CA LYS A 102 -15.92 -21.84 0.92
C LYS A 102 -17.21 -22.67 0.89
N ARG A 103 -18.38 -22.01 0.83
CA ARG A 103 -19.68 -22.68 0.73
C ARG A 103 -19.80 -23.50 -0.56
N GLN A 104 -19.38 -22.95 -1.68
CA GLN A 104 -19.40 -23.65 -2.97
C GLN A 104 -18.47 -24.87 -2.97
N LEU A 105 -17.32 -24.77 -2.31
CA LEU A 105 -16.35 -25.87 -2.19
C LEU A 105 -16.72 -26.89 -1.09
N GLY A 106 -17.76 -26.64 -0.29
CA GLY A 106 -18.11 -27.49 0.86
C GLY A 106 -17.10 -27.45 2.00
N LEU A 107 -16.33 -26.36 2.13
CA LEU A 107 -15.27 -26.20 3.13
C LEU A 107 -15.81 -25.54 4.42
N PRO A 108 -15.26 -25.88 5.61
CA PRO A 108 -15.62 -25.21 6.87
C PRO A 108 -15.44 -23.68 6.82
N GLU A 109 -16.51 -22.92 7.10
CA GLU A 109 -16.51 -21.46 7.01
C GLU A 109 -15.52 -20.80 7.99
N GLU A 110 -15.36 -21.38 9.19
CA GLU A 110 -14.48 -20.86 10.25
C GLU A 110 -12.99 -21.13 10.00
N LYS A 111 -12.66 -22.17 9.22
CA LYS A 111 -11.26 -22.53 8.92
C LYS A 111 -10.70 -21.57 7.89
N ARG A 112 -9.57 -20.92 8.18
CA ARG A 112 -8.94 -19.92 7.31
C ARG A 112 -7.90 -20.49 6.35
N TRP A 113 -7.13 -21.49 6.79
CA TRP A 113 -6.08 -22.11 5.99
C TRP A 113 -6.39 -23.58 5.72
N PHE A 114 -6.14 -24.00 4.48
CA PHE A 114 -6.39 -25.34 3.97
C PHE A 114 -5.08 -25.89 3.39
N SER A 115 -4.94 -27.21 3.34
CA SER A 115 -3.74 -27.81 2.75
C SER A 115 -3.89 -27.97 1.24
N HIS A 116 -2.78 -27.94 0.52
CA HIS A 116 -2.80 -28.22 -0.92
C HIS A 116 -3.41 -29.61 -1.21
N ARG A 117 -3.11 -30.62 -0.37
CA ARG A 117 -3.66 -31.98 -0.53
C ARG A 117 -5.20 -32.01 -0.36
N GLU A 118 -5.74 -31.27 0.60
CA GLU A 118 -7.19 -31.14 0.81
C GLU A 118 -7.87 -30.47 -0.41
N LEU A 119 -7.29 -29.38 -0.91
CA LEU A 119 -7.86 -28.61 -2.01
C LEU A 119 -7.72 -29.30 -3.37
N SER A 120 -6.57 -29.93 -3.66
CA SER A 120 -6.35 -30.65 -4.92
C SER A 120 -7.23 -31.90 -5.06
N GLY A 121 -7.70 -32.45 -3.94
CA GLY A 121 -8.69 -33.52 -3.91
C GLY A 121 -10.14 -33.04 -4.08
N ASN A 122 -10.41 -31.74 -4.01
CA ASN A 122 -11.77 -31.20 -4.01
C ASN A 122 -12.37 -31.18 -5.44
N PRO A 123 -13.47 -31.90 -5.71
CA PRO A 123 -14.07 -31.96 -7.05
C PRO A 123 -14.64 -30.61 -7.51
N ALA A 124 -15.26 -29.84 -6.62
CA ALA A 124 -15.83 -28.53 -6.96
C ALA A 124 -14.74 -27.53 -7.37
N LEU A 125 -13.55 -27.60 -6.76
CA LEU A 125 -12.43 -26.74 -7.16
C LEU A 125 -11.90 -27.12 -8.56
N LYS A 126 -11.91 -28.42 -8.91
CA LYS A 126 -11.52 -28.87 -10.26
C LYS A 126 -12.51 -28.39 -11.33
N GLU A 127 -13.81 -28.48 -11.05
CA GLU A 127 -14.85 -27.95 -11.95
C GLU A 127 -14.67 -26.44 -12.17
N LEU A 128 -14.40 -25.68 -11.10
CA LEU A 128 -14.09 -24.26 -11.19
C LEU A 128 -12.82 -24.00 -12.01
N GLN A 129 -11.77 -24.79 -11.81
CA GLN A 129 -10.54 -24.68 -12.60
C GLN A 129 -10.80 -24.88 -14.11
N GLU A 130 -11.61 -25.87 -14.46
CA GLU A 130 -11.99 -26.13 -15.86
C GLU A 130 -12.84 -24.98 -16.45
N ALA A 131 -13.79 -24.45 -15.68
CA ALA A 131 -14.61 -23.31 -16.10
C ALA A 131 -13.76 -22.03 -16.30
N ILE A 132 -12.85 -21.74 -15.37
CA ILE A 132 -11.91 -20.61 -15.47
C ILE A 132 -11.03 -20.78 -16.71
N HIS A 133 -10.48 -21.98 -16.95
CA HIS A 133 -9.69 -22.27 -18.14
C HIS A 133 -10.49 -22.16 -19.44
N ALA A 134 -11.81 -22.41 -19.42
CA ALA A 134 -12.67 -22.24 -20.59
C ALA A 134 -12.91 -20.74 -20.86
N LYS A 135 -13.26 -19.96 -19.84
CA LYS A 135 -13.50 -18.51 -19.96
C LYS A 135 -12.27 -17.73 -20.39
N HIS A 136 -11.09 -18.07 -19.86
CA HIS A 136 -9.84 -17.46 -20.32
C HIS A 136 -9.55 -17.69 -21.81
N ARG A 137 -10.06 -18.77 -22.43
CA ARG A 137 -9.92 -19.00 -23.87
C ARG A 137 -10.91 -18.19 -24.70
N THR A 138 -12.06 -17.83 -24.13
CA THR A 138 -13.09 -17.02 -24.80
C THR A 138 -13.01 -15.54 -24.43
N GLU A 139 -12.01 -15.13 -23.65
CA GLU A 139 -11.85 -13.78 -23.10
C GLU A 139 -13.09 -13.28 -22.31
N GLU A 140 -13.83 -14.22 -21.72
CA GLU A 140 -14.97 -13.92 -20.85
C GLU A 140 -14.52 -13.49 -19.46
N GLU A 141 -15.26 -12.56 -18.85
CA GLU A 141 -15.03 -12.14 -17.47
C GLU A 141 -15.39 -13.25 -16.49
N LEU A 142 -14.53 -13.42 -15.48
CA LEU A 142 -14.79 -14.32 -14.36
C LEU A 142 -15.84 -13.69 -13.44
N SER A 143 -16.66 -14.53 -12.82
CA SER A 143 -17.53 -14.14 -11.72
C SER A 143 -16.72 -14.03 -10.43
N GLY A 144 -17.25 -13.32 -9.42
CA GLY A 144 -16.52 -13.09 -8.18
C GLY A 144 -16.07 -14.36 -7.43
N THR A 145 -16.78 -15.49 -7.56
CA THR A 145 -16.31 -16.78 -7.00
C THR A 145 -15.25 -17.47 -7.86
N GLU A 146 -15.28 -17.27 -9.18
CA GLU A 146 -14.27 -17.80 -10.10
C GLU A 146 -12.94 -17.03 -9.98
N ASP A 147 -12.98 -15.70 -9.78
CA ASP A 147 -11.78 -14.90 -9.49
C ASP A 147 -11.09 -15.38 -8.22
N GLU A 148 -11.85 -15.54 -7.14
CA GLU A 148 -11.35 -16.03 -5.85
C GLU A 148 -10.79 -17.46 -5.96
N ALA A 149 -11.42 -18.32 -6.76
CA ALA A 149 -10.91 -19.66 -7.03
C ALA A 149 -9.61 -19.62 -7.85
N SER A 150 -9.50 -18.72 -8.83
CA SER A 150 -8.28 -18.47 -9.61
C SER A 150 -7.12 -18.07 -8.70
N GLU A 151 -7.36 -17.16 -7.73
CA GLU A 151 -6.35 -16.81 -6.73
C GLU A 151 -5.89 -18.01 -5.89
N VAL A 152 -6.82 -18.85 -5.45
CA VAL A 152 -6.51 -20.06 -4.67
C VAL A 152 -5.65 -21.03 -5.50
N LEU A 153 -5.97 -21.21 -6.78
CA LEU A 153 -5.19 -22.05 -7.69
C LEU A 153 -3.76 -21.52 -7.88
N VAL A 154 -3.57 -20.19 -7.99
CA VAL A 154 -2.24 -19.55 -8.06
C VAL A 154 -1.44 -19.80 -6.78
N LYS A 155 -2.07 -19.68 -5.60
CA LYS A 155 -1.41 -19.97 -4.31
C LYS A 155 -0.95 -21.43 -4.23
N MET A 156 -1.83 -22.35 -4.62
CA MET A 156 -1.54 -23.78 -4.65
C MET A 156 -0.38 -24.11 -5.60
N GLN A 157 -0.39 -23.52 -6.80
CA GLN A 157 0.67 -23.71 -7.77
C GLN A 157 2.01 -23.19 -7.25
N LEU A 158 2.06 -21.99 -6.65
CA LEU A 158 3.30 -21.46 -6.10
C LEU A 158 3.84 -22.32 -4.97
N LEU A 159 2.98 -22.77 -4.04
CA LEU A 159 3.40 -23.64 -2.94
C LEU A 159 4.00 -24.95 -3.48
N LYS A 160 3.35 -25.56 -4.48
CA LYS A 160 3.88 -26.76 -5.13
C LYS A 160 5.23 -26.50 -5.80
N MET A 161 5.36 -25.40 -6.53
CA MET A 161 6.63 -25.03 -7.15
C MET A 161 7.74 -24.78 -6.12
N ILE A 162 7.42 -24.24 -4.94
CA ILE A 162 8.39 -24.09 -3.84
C ILE A 162 8.82 -25.46 -3.31
N ALA A 163 7.87 -26.34 -3.02
CA ALA A 163 8.13 -27.70 -2.52
C ALA A 163 9.01 -28.49 -3.51
N ASP A 164 8.71 -28.39 -4.81
CA ASP A 164 9.48 -29.06 -5.85
C ASP A 164 10.85 -28.39 -6.15
N GLY A 165 11.09 -27.19 -5.63
CA GLY A 165 12.26 -26.35 -5.96
C GLY A 165 12.16 -25.61 -7.30
N ALA A 166 11.06 -25.78 -8.05
CA ALA A 166 10.80 -25.11 -9.33
C ALA A 166 10.59 -23.58 -9.19
N ALA A 167 10.20 -23.11 -8.01
CA ALA A 167 10.09 -21.68 -7.73
C ALA A 167 11.43 -21.03 -7.37
N LEU A 168 12.46 -21.83 -7.06
CA LEU A 168 13.78 -21.36 -6.61
C LEU A 168 14.72 -21.16 -7.81
N THR A 169 14.43 -20.14 -8.60
CA THR A 169 15.19 -19.70 -9.79
C THR A 169 16.50 -18.99 -9.43
N ILE A 170 17.41 -19.72 -8.79
CA ILE A 170 18.67 -19.20 -8.23
C ILE A 170 19.90 -19.54 -9.07
N LEU A 171 19.77 -20.35 -10.13
CA LEU A 171 20.90 -20.78 -10.95
C LEU A 171 21.22 -19.72 -12.02
N PRO A 172 22.37 -19.01 -11.95
CA PRO A 172 22.65 -17.90 -12.84
C PRO A 172 22.79 -18.33 -14.29
N ASN A 173 22.36 -17.46 -15.20
CA ASN A 173 22.59 -17.65 -16.61
C ASN A 173 23.96 -17.06 -17.02
N PRO A 174 24.88 -17.86 -17.62
CA PRO A 174 26.18 -17.36 -18.06
C PRO A 174 26.12 -16.23 -19.09
N GLY A 175 25.01 -16.10 -19.83
CA GLY A 175 24.81 -15.07 -20.84
C GLY A 175 24.62 -13.65 -20.27
N GLY A 176 24.32 -13.50 -18.98
CA GLY A 176 24.10 -12.20 -18.35
C GLY A 176 22.91 -12.16 -17.39
N LEU A 177 22.81 -11.06 -16.64
CA LEU A 177 21.79 -10.84 -15.61
C LEU A 177 20.35 -10.78 -16.15
N GLU A 178 20.19 -10.34 -17.40
CA GLU A 178 18.89 -10.17 -18.05
C GLU A 178 18.31 -11.48 -18.60
N HIS A 179 19.14 -12.52 -18.75
CA HIS A 179 18.70 -13.80 -19.29
C HIS A 179 17.96 -14.62 -18.23
N PRO A 180 17.01 -15.51 -18.62
CA PRO A 180 16.31 -16.38 -17.68
C PRO A 180 17.26 -17.26 -16.87
N TRP A 181 17.17 -17.19 -15.55
CA TRP A 181 17.88 -18.06 -14.61
C TRP A 181 17.18 -19.41 -14.50
N GLY A 182 17.98 -20.44 -14.20
CA GLY A 182 17.48 -21.79 -13.98
C GLY A 182 16.94 -22.00 -12.56
N ASP A 183 15.96 -22.88 -12.42
CA ASP A 183 15.46 -23.34 -11.12
C ASP A 183 16.19 -24.60 -10.62
N LEU A 184 15.98 -24.94 -9.35
CA LEU A 184 16.67 -26.07 -8.71
C LEU A 184 16.29 -27.44 -9.29
N THR A 185 15.16 -27.57 -9.99
CA THR A 185 14.79 -28.85 -10.62
C THR A 185 15.75 -29.25 -11.74
N LEU A 186 16.48 -28.29 -12.32
CA LEU A 186 17.52 -28.58 -13.32
C LEU A 186 18.64 -29.47 -12.75
N LEU A 187 18.93 -29.37 -11.45
CA LEU A 187 19.91 -30.21 -10.76
C LEU A 187 19.45 -31.67 -10.61
N ARG A 188 18.19 -31.99 -10.94
CA ARG A 188 17.71 -33.38 -11.04
C ARG A 188 18.17 -34.06 -12.34
N ASN A 189 18.53 -33.29 -13.36
CA ASN A 189 19.11 -33.83 -14.59
C ASN A 189 20.57 -34.24 -14.34
N PRO A 190 20.96 -35.52 -14.54
CA PRO A 190 22.32 -36.00 -14.25
C PRO A 190 23.43 -35.24 -14.97
N GLN A 191 23.19 -34.80 -16.21
CA GLN A 191 24.17 -34.07 -17.02
C GLN A 191 24.43 -32.68 -16.44
N ILE A 192 23.35 -31.95 -16.09
CA ILE A 192 23.44 -30.62 -15.49
C ILE A 192 24.02 -30.72 -14.07
N ALA A 193 23.57 -31.70 -13.29
CA ALA A 193 24.08 -31.96 -11.94
C ALA A 193 25.59 -32.22 -11.94
N SER A 194 26.09 -32.97 -12.91
CA SER A 194 27.54 -33.21 -13.06
C SER A 194 28.30 -31.95 -13.46
N ALA A 195 27.74 -31.12 -14.35
CA ALA A 195 28.34 -29.86 -14.76
C ALA A 195 28.36 -28.82 -13.62
N MET A 196 27.39 -28.91 -12.70
CA MET A 196 27.20 -27.99 -11.57
C MET A 196 27.43 -28.67 -10.22
N ALA A 197 28.35 -29.65 -10.16
CA ALA A 197 28.53 -30.51 -8.99
C ALA A 197 28.76 -29.72 -7.68
N PRO A 198 29.58 -28.65 -7.62
CA PRO A 198 29.76 -27.86 -6.40
C PRO A 198 28.46 -27.20 -5.91
N VAL A 199 27.66 -26.63 -6.82
CA VAL A 199 26.37 -26.03 -6.50
C VAL A 199 25.40 -27.09 -6.02
N GLY A 200 25.30 -28.22 -6.73
CA GLY A 200 24.44 -29.33 -6.34
C GLY A 200 24.79 -29.91 -4.96
N GLN A 201 26.08 -29.97 -4.62
CA GLN A 201 26.53 -30.39 -3.30
C GLN A 201 26.14 -29.37 -2.21
N ALA A 202 26.36 -28.08 -2.45
CA ALA A 202 26.01 -27.03 -1.50
C ALA A 202 24.49 -26.97 -1.25
N VAL A 203 23.67 -27.11 -2.30
CA VAL A 203 22.19 -27.19 -2.17
C VAL A 203 21.78 -28.39 -1.31
N LYS A 204 22.34 -29.58 -1.56
CA LYS A 204 22.06 -30.78 -0.75
C LYS A 204 22.48 -30.62 0.70
N GLN A 205 23.63 -30.04 0.96
CA GLN A 205 24.10 -29.77 2.32
C GLN A 205 23.19 -28.78 3.05
N LEU A 206 22.73 -27.74 2.35
CA LEU A 206 21.79 -26.77 2.90
C LEU A 206 20.46 -27.44 3.27
N GLU A 207 19.90 -28.24 2.36
CA GLU A 207 18.67 -29.02 2.57
C GLU A 207 18.82 -29.97 3.76
N GLN A 208 19.91 -30.75 3.81
CA GLN A 208 20.19 -31.68 4.91
C GLN A 208 20.35 -30.98 6.26
N ALA A 209 20.99 -29.81 6.29
CA ALA A 209 21.15 -29.02 7.50
C ALA A 209 19.81 -28.48 8.02
N VAL A 210 18.89 -28.12 7.12
CA VAL A 210 17.51 -27.73 7.49
C VAL A 210 16.75 -28.93 8.06
N VAL A 211 16.74 -30.07 7.35
CA VAL A 211 16.01 -31.28 7.77
C VAL A 211 16.56 -31.84 9.09
N SER A 212 17.88 -31.84 9.25
CA SER A 212 18.57 -32.38 10.43
C SER A 212 18.68 -31.37 11.58
N SER A 213 18.14 -30.16 11.42
CA SER A 213 18.19 -29.09 12.43
C SER A 213 19.61 -28.75 12.91
N GLN A 214 20.56 -28.53 11.97
CA GLN A 214 21.97 -28.23 12.26
C GLN A 214 22.38 -26.79 11.86
N PRO A 215 22.33 -25.79 12.77
CA PRO A 215 22.57 -24.38 12.45
C PRO A 215 23.96 -24.06 11.89
N GLU A 216 25.02 -24.67 12.45
CA GLU A 216 26.39 -24.40 12.00
C GLU A 216 26.68 -24.98 10.61
N GLU A 217 26.11 -26.15 10.30
CA GLU A 217 26.19 -26.73 8.95
C GLU A 217 25.40 -25.89 7.96
N PHE A 218 24.24 -25.38 8.37
CA PHE A 218 23.43 -24.49 7.55
C PHE A 218 24.17 -23.23 7.16
N SER A 219 24.77 -22.51 8.12
CA SER A 219 25.51 -21.28 7.82
C SER A 219 26.69 -21.54 6.88
N ARG A 220 27.42 -22.65 7.07
CA ARG A 220 28.52 -23.05 6.17
C ARG A 220 28.02 -23.40 4.77
N ALA A 221 26.94 -24.16 4.66
CA ALA A 221 26.35 -24.55 3.38
C ALA A 221 25.77 -23.35 2.63
N ALA A 222 25.12 -22.42 3.33
CA ALA A 222 24.57 -21.19 2.76
C ALA A 222 25.66 -20.28 2.18
N ALA A 223 26.74 -20.06 2.94
CA ALA A 223 27.89 -19.28 2.47
C ALA A 223 28.54 -19.95 1.25
N SER A 224 28.75 -21.27 1.32
CA SER A 224 29.31 -22.04 0.19
C SER A 224 28.42 -21.94 -1.05
N LEU A 225 27.09 -22.08 -0.91
CA LEU A 225 26.15 -21.96 -2.02
C LEU A 225 26.24 -20.59 -2.69
N ARG A 226 26.26 -19.51 -1.90
CA ARG A 226 26.38 -18.14 -2.44
C ARG A 226 27.67 -17.98 -3.25
N ASP A 227 28.79 -18.42 -2.70
CA ASP A 227 30.11 -18.30 -3.35
C ASP A 227 30.17 -19.12 -4.66
N GLN A 228 29.61 -20.33 -4.65
CA GLN A 228 29.52 -21.17 -5.86
C GLN A 228 28.64 -20.53 -6.93
N LEU A 229 27.46 -20.01 -6.57
CA LEU A 229 26.57 -19.33 -7.52
C LEU A 229 27.23 -18.06 -8.11
N ALA A 230 27.89 -17.26 -7.29
CA ALA A 230 28.61 -16.07 -7.74
C ALA A 230 29.78 -16.40 -8.69
N SER A 231 30.37 -17.59 -8.57
CA SER A 231 31.46 -18.05 -9.45
C SER A 231 31.01 -18.52 -10.84
N MET A 232 29.71 -18.78 -11.03
CA MET A 232 29.18 -19.34 -12.28
C MET A 232 29.11 -18.33 -13.44
N GLY A 233 29.08 -17.04 -13.14
CA GLY A 233 28.87 -16.00 -14.15
C GLY A 233 28.47 -14.66 -13.52
N PRO A 234 27.88 -13.75 -14.32
CA PRO A 234 27.40 -12.48 -13.82
C PRO A 234 26.40 -12.66 -12.67
N TYR A 235 26.70 -12.06 -11.52
CA TYR A 235 25.89 -12.13 -10.31
C TYR A 235 25.65 -10.71 -9.74
N PRO A 236 24.49 -10.43 -9.13
CA PRO A 236 24.23 -9.12 -8.52
C PRO A 236 25.24 -8.78 -7.42
N ALA A 237 25.58 -7.50 -7.29
CA ALA A 237 26.43 -7.06 -6.19
C ALA A 237 25.71 -7.27 -4.84
N THR A 238 26.42 -7.80 -3.85
CA THR A 238 25.89 -8.05 -2.49
C THR A 238 25.28 -6.79 -1.88
N GLY A 239 25.86 -5.61 -2.17
CA GLY A 239 25.34 -4.33 -1.70
C GLY A 239 23.93 -4.00 -2.23
N ASP A 240 23.59 -4.44 -3.43
CA ASP A 240 22.26 -4.22 -4.01
C ASP A 240 21.21 -5.14 -3.35
N LEU A 241 21.57 -6.41 -3.16
CA LEU A 241 20.73 -7.39 -2.45
C LEU A 241 20.53 -7.00 -0.97
N ALA A 242 21.58 -6.52 -0.32
CA ALA A 242 21.54 -6.06 1.07
C ALA A 242 20.69 -4.78 1.22
N ARG A 243 20.70 -3.88 0.24
CA ARG A 243 19.87 -2.67 0.24
C ARG A 243 18.38 -3.01 0.24
N GLU A 244 17.98 -3.98 -0.58
CA GLU A 244 16.59 -4.42 -0.63
C GLU A 244 16.18 -5.22 0.62
N THR A 245 17.07 -6.08 1.13
CA THR A 245 16.85 -6.77 2.41
C THR A 245 16.67 -5.77 3.56
N HIS A 246 17.51 -4.71 3.59
CA HIS A 246 17.37 -3.61 4.54
C HIS A 246 16.04 -2.87 4.38
N PHE A 247 15.63 -2.56 3.14
CA PHE A 247 14.34 -1.91 2.88
C PHE A 247 13.16 -2.72 3.44
N ASN A 248 13.18 -4.05 3.23
CA ASN A 248 12.15 -4.96 3.74
C ASN A 248 12.11 -4.98 5.27
N GLN A 249 13.26 -5.06 5.94
CA GLN A 249 13.34 -5.19 7.40
C GLN A 249 13.18 -3.86 8.15
N PHE A 250 13.61 -2.75 7.54
CA PHE A 250 13.61 -1.45 8.20
C PHE A 250 12.19 -0.86 8.33
N HIS A 251 11.26 -1.24 7.44
CA HIS A 251 9.85 -0.81 7.44
C HIS A 251 9.67 0.72 7.58
N ALA A 252 10.34 1.49 6.71
CA ALA A 252 10.35 2.96 6.77
C ALA A 252 8.93 3.57 6.81
N PHE A 253 8.01 3.08 5.95
CA PHE A 253 6.64 3.60 5.87
C PHE A 253 5.84 3.32 7.15
N ARG A 254 6.02 2.15 7.78
CA ARG A 254 5.38 1.85 9.07
C ARG A 254 5.81 2.83 10.16
N LYS A 255 7.12 3.05 10.28
CA LYS A 255 7.69 4.02 11.23
C LYS A 255 7.21 5.44 10.92
N ALA A 256 7.11 5.81 9.65
CA ALA A 256 6.65 7.14 9.24
C ALA A 256 5.20 7.40 9.69
N TRP A 257 4.26 6.46 9.51
CA TRP A 257 2.88 6.69 9.93
C TRP A 257 2.73 6.74 11.46
N ILE A 258 3.50 5.94 12.20
CA ILE A 258 3.54 6.01 13.68
C ILE A 258 3.98 7.40 14.13
N LEU A 259 5.03 7.95 13.50
CA LEU A 259 5.51 9.30 13.78
C LEU A 259 4.51 10.37 13.34
N TYR A 260 3.88 10.24 12.17
CA TYR A 260 2.83 11.18 11.77
C TYR A 260 1.64 11.16 12.73
N LEU A 261 1.25 10.01 13.25
CA LEU A 261 0.20 9.89 14.25
C LEU A 261 0.62 10.57 15.56
N ALA A 262 1.83 10.31 16.05
CA ALA A 262 2.35 10.99 17.25
C ALA A 262 2.44 12.52 17.05
N GLY A 263 2.96 12.96 15.91
CA GLY A 263 3.06 14.37 15.53
C GLY A 263 1.67 15.01 15.41
N PHE A 264 0.71 14.34 14.79
CA PHE A 264 -0.68 14.76 14.71
C PHE A 264 -1.28 14.93 16.11
N LEU A 265 -1.12 13.96 17.01
CA LEU A 265 -1.66 14.04 18.38
C LEU A 265 -1.02 15.19 19.18
N CYS A 266 0.30 15.33 19.12
CA CYS A 266 1.01 16.46 19.75
C CYS A 266 0.51 17.81 19.20
N LEU A 267 0.40 17.93 17.88
CA LEU A 267 -0.14 19.13 17.26
C LEU A 267 -1.59 19.32 17.64
N PHE A 268 -2.45 18.31 17.63
CA PHE A 268 -3.87 18.41 17.96
C PHE A 268 -4.10 18.94 19.38
N PHE A 269 -3.37 18.43 20.36
CA PHE A 269 -3.46 18.88 21.75
C PHE A 269 -2.65 20.13 22.07
N ALA A 270 -1.78 20.60 21.16
CA ALA A 270 -1.07 21.86 21.36
C ALA A 270 -2.05 23.05 21.40
N ASP A 271 -1.77 24.02 22.27
CA ASP A 271 -2.54 25.27 22.34
C ASP A 271 -2.49 25.99 20.97
N PRO A 272 -3.61 26.20 20.28
CA PRO A 272 -3.62 26.88 18.98
C PRO A 272 -3.20 28.35 19.06
N ARG A 273 -3.16 28.95 20.25
CA ARG A 273 -2.81 30.37 20.46
C ARG A 273 -1.31 30.60 20.62
N LYS A 274 -0.53 29.56 20.91
CA LYS A 274 0.89 29.68 21.26
C LYS A 274 1.71 28.54 20.67
N ARG A 275 2.94 28.85 20.26
CA ARG A 275 3.95 27.87 19.84
C ARG A 275 4.71 27.31 21.04
N GLY A 276 3.96 26.67 21.94
CA GLY A 276 4.52 26.03 23.13
C GLY A 276 5.26 24.74 22.82
N THR A 277 5.74 24.06 23.86
CA THR A 277 6.55 22.84 23.77
C THR A 277 5.88 21.74 22.91
N LEU A 278 4.58 21.49 23.11
CA LEU A 278 3.84 20.48 22.34
C LEU A 278 3.80 20.76 20.83
N TYR A 279 3.73 22.03 20.44
CA TYR A 279 3.74 22.41 19.03
C TYR A 279 5.10 22.09 18.39
N TRP A 280 6.21 22.47 19.06
CA TRP A 280 7.55 22.18 18.55
C TRP A 280 7.86 20.69 18.55
N ILE A 281 7.47 19.95 19.59
CA ILE A 281 7.56 18.48 19.61
C ILE A 281 6.78 17.89 18.43
N GLY A 282 5.53 18.30 18.23
CA GLY A 282 4.70 17.80 17.14
C GLY A 282 5.29 18.09 15.75
N LEU A 283 5.82 19.30 15.55
CA LEU A 283 6.49 19.69 14.30
C LEU A 283 7.77 18.88 14.07
N SER A 284 8.62 18.73 15.09
CA SER A 284 9.86 17.95 14.99
C SER A 284 9.58 16.48 14.69
N ILE A 285 8.60 15.87 15.36
CA ILE A 285 8.17 14.50 15.09
C ILE A 285 7.64 14.37 13.65
N ALA A 286 6.81 15.31 13.19
CA ALA A 286 6.29 15.29 11.83
C ALA A 286 7.42 15.43 10.77
N CYS A 287 8.40 16.30 11.00
CA CYS A 287 9.58 16.44 10.14
C CYS A 287 10.42 15.16 10.12
N PHE A 288 10.60 14.50 11.27
CA PHE A 288 11.33 13.23 11.35
C PHE A 288 10.57 12.10 10.65
N GLY A 289 9.25 12.04 10.81
CA GLY A 289 8.38 11.13 10.05
C GLY A 289 8.48 11.37 8.54
N PHE A 290 8.56 12.63 8.12
CA PHE A 290 8.77 13.01 6.73
C PHE A 290 10.13 12.58 6.19
N ALA A 291 11.20 12.74 6.98
CA ALA A 291 12.53 12.24 6.61
C ALA A 291 12.55 10.72 6.45
N LEU A 292 11.91 9.95 7.33
CA LEU A 292 11.79 8.50 7.18
C LEU A 292 10.94 8.11 5.97
N HIS A 293 9.87 8.86 5.69
CA HIS A 293 9.05 8.64 4.51
C HIS A 293 9.87 8.87 3.22
N ALA A 294 10.63 9.96 3.15
CA ALA A 294 11.54 10.26 2.06
C ALA A 294 12.64 9.19 1.91
N TYR A 295 13.20 8.71 3.02
CA TYR A 295 14.19 7.64 3.01
C TYR A 295 13.63 6.31 2.47
N GLY A 296 12.39 5.96 2.85
CA GLY A 296 11.68 4.81 2.28
C GLY A 296 11.52 4.92 0.76
N PHE A 297 11.17 6.09 0.25
CA PHE A 297 11.13 6.33 -1.20
C PHE A 297 12.50 6.27 -1.85
N TYR A 298 13.52 6.87 -1.25
CA TYR A 298 14.89 6.81 -1.75
C TYR A 298 15.32 5.35 -1.97
N LEU A 299 15.19 4.51 -0.93
CA LEU A 299 15.52 3.08 -1.03
C LEU A 299 14.71 2.41 -2.14
N ARG A 300 13.39 2.62 -2.17
CA ARG A 300 12.51 2.00 -3.16
C ARG A 300 12.84 2.43 -4.60
N CYS A 301 13.15 3.70 -4.84
CA CYS A 301 13.55 4.21 -6.14
C CYS A 301 14.88 3.62 -6.61
N VAL A 302 15.86 3.51 -5.71
CA VAL A 302 17.16 2.91 -6.03
C VAL A 302 17.02 1.41 -6.33
N ILE A 303 16.18 0.69 -5.57
CA ILE A 303 15.91 -0.75 -5.80
C ILE A 303 15.14 -0.98 -7.10
N ALA A 304 14.12 -0.16 -7.37
CA ALA A 304 13.26 -0.33 -8.54
C ALA A 304 13.84 0.28 -9.84
N GLY A 305 14.85 1.14 -9.73
CA GLY A 305 15.44 1.89 -10.85
C GLY A 305 14.48 2.91 -11.49
N ARG A 306 13.44 3.34 -10.78
CA ARG A 306 12.33 4.15 -11.31
C ARG A 306 11.59 4.93 -10.22
N PRO A 307 10.85 6.00 -10.57
CA PRO A 307 9.95 6.69 -9.65
C PRO A 307 8.90 5.78 -8.99
N PRO A 308 8.44 6.09 -7.77
CA PRO A 308 7.64 5.19 -6.96
C PRO A 308 6.14 5.48 -7.13
N VAL A 309 5.61 5.39 -8.35
CA VAL A 309 4.19 5.63 -8.68
C VAL A 309 3.67 4.70 -9.78
N THR A 310 4.16 3.46 -9.80
CA THR A 310 3.87 2.47 -10.85
C THR A 310 2.65 1.60 -10.56
N ASN A 311 2.21 1.54 -9.30
CA ASN A 311 1.03 0.80 -8.87
C ASN A 311 0.24 1.58 -7.80
N MET A 312 -0.90 1.02 -7.38
CA MET A 312 -1.76 1.69 -6.40
C MET A 312 -1.07 1.90 -5.06
N TYR A 313 -0.41 0.86 -4.51
CA TYR A 313 0.35 0.95 -3.26
C TYR A 313 1.31 2.16 -3.27
N GLU A 314 2.12 2.26 -4.32
CA GLU A 314 3.10 3.32 -4.54
C GLU A 314 2.45 4.70 -4.63
N SER A 315 1.36 4.82 -5.38
CA SER A 315 0.64 6.10 -5.47
C SER A 315 0.02 6.52 -4.13
N VAL A 316 -0.46 5.58 -3.29
CA VAL A 316 -1.11 5.88 -2.00
C VAL A 316 -0.10 6.44 -1.00
N ILE A 317 1.06 5.80 -0.88
CA ILE A 317 2.15 6.34 -0.05
C ILE A 317 2.65 7.68 -0.60
N TRP A 318 2.67 7.87 -1.92
CA TRP A 318 3.10 9.12 -2.56
C TRP A 318 2.15 10.28 -2.29
N VAL A 319 0.84 10.05 -2.34
CA VAL A 319 -0.17 11.06 -2.02
C VAL A 319 -0.03 11.51 -0.55
N GLY A 320 0.19 10.57 0.38
CA GLY A 320 0.47 10.90 1.78
C GLY A 320 1.74 11.74 1.94
N PHE A 321 2.81 11.41 1.20
CA PHE A 321 4.05 12.18 1.17
C PHE A 321 3.86 13.59 0.63
N GLY A 322 3.20 13.73 -0.51
CA GLY A 322 2.91 15.04 -1.12
C GLY A 322 2.08 15.93 -0.19
N ALA A 323 1.12 15.36 0.53
CA ALA A 323 0.25 16.12 1.42
C ALA A 323 1.08 16.71 2.58
N VAL A 324 1.96 15.90 3.18
CA VAL A 324 2.87 16.36 4.23
C VAL A 324 3.88 17.36 3.68
N LEU A 325 4.46 17.10 2.50
CA LEU A 325 5.40 18.02 1.83
C LEU A 325 4.78 19.41 1.65
N PHE A 326 3.59 19.52 1.03
CA PHE A 326 2.91 20.80 0.86
C PHE A 326 2.61 21.46 2.19
N SER A 327 2.18 20.69 3.18
CA SER A 327 1.87 21.24 4.50
C SER A 327 3.09 21.77 5.25
N LEU A 328 4.26 21.12 5.10
CA LEU A 328 5.51 21.59 5.69
C LEU A 328 5.99 22.86 4.99
N ILE A 329 5.90 22.93 3.66
CA ILE A 329 6.19 24.15 2.90
C ILE A 329 5.31 25.31 3.42
N PHE A 330 4.00 25.08 3.57
CA PHE A 330 3.09 26.10 4.10
C PHE A 330 3.33 26.40 5.59
N GLU A 331 3.74 25.44 6.40
CA GLU A 331 4.09 25.64 7.80
C GLU A 331 5.33 26.52 7.95
N PHE A 332 6.36 26.27 7.15
CA PHE A 332 7.60 27.03 7.22
C PHE A 332 7.46 28.44 6.64
N ILE A 333 6.64 28.63 5.60
CA ILE A 333 6.42 29.94 4.97
C ILE A 333 5.36 30.76 5.72
N TYR A 334 4.20 30.16 6.01
CA TYR A 334 3.02 30.87 6.52
C TYR A 334 2.68 30.53 7.97
N HIS A 335 3.44 29.66 8.62
CA HIS A 335 3.24 29.36 10.04
C HIS A 335 1.85 28.81 10.35
N ALA A 336 1.32 28.03 9.42
CA ALA A 336 -0.07 27.64 9.35
C ALA A 336 -0.28 26.17 9.75
N ARG A 337 -0.27 25.92 11.07
CA ARG A 337 -0.36 24.60 11.71
C ARG A 337 -1.48 23.71 11.15
N ASN A 338 -2.59 24.32 10.74
CA ASN A 338 -3.76 23.60 10.27
C ASN A 338 -3.51 22.80 8.98
N TYR A 339 -2.58 23.23 8.12
CA TYR A 339 -2.16 22.41 6.97
C TYR A 339 -1.49 21.13 7.44
N LEU A 340 -0.53 21.25 8.38
CA LEU A 340 0.22 20.10 8.86
C LEU A 340 -0.69 19.12 9.62
N LEU A 341 -1.64 19.64 10.40
CA LEU A 341 -2.64 18.81 11.09
C LEU A 341 -3.57 18.08 10.11
N ALA A 342 -4.01 18.74 9.02
CA ALA A 342 -4.82 18.13 7.98
C ALA A 342 -4.05 17.02 7.23
N SER A 343 -2.82 17.33 6.80
CA SER A 343 -2.01 16.43 5.99
C SER A 343 -1.46 15.24 6.78
N THR A 344 -1.06 15.41 8.04
CA THR A 344 -0.62 14.29 8.88
C THR A 344 -1.76 13.31 9.15
N ALA A 345 -2.99 13.77 9.37
CA ALA A 345 -4.15 12.90 9.47
C ALA A 345 -4.39 12.09 8.18
N GLY A 346 -4.35 12.76 7.02
CA GLY A 346 -4.50 12.09 5.72
C GLY A 346 -3.37 11.10 5.43
N ALA A 347 -2.12 11.47 5.71
CA ALA A 347 -0.95 10.62 5.51
C ALA A 347 -0.98 9.37 6.43
N VAL A 348 -1.43 9.51 7.68
CA VAL A 348 -1.65 8.36 8.57
C VAL A 348 -2.62 7.36 7.94
N VAL A 349 -3.76 7.84 7.42
CA VAL A 349 -4.74 6.97 6.75
C VAL A 349 -4.12 6.29 5.52
N CYS A 350 -3.47 7.04 4.63
CA CYS A 350 -2.83 6.46 3.44
C CYS A 350 -1.81 5.37 3.79
N LEU A 351 -0.91 5.64 4.74
CA LEU A 351 0.18 4.71 5.05
C LEU A 351 -0.31 3.51 5.88
N ILE A 352 -1.32 3.67 6.74
CA ILE A 352 -1.95 2.53 7.44
C ILE A 352 -2.64 1.62 6.42
N LEU A 353 -3.40 2.18 5.46
CA LEU A 353 -4.04 1.37 4.43
C LEU A 353 -2.99 0.57 3.62
N ALA A 354 -1.90 1.22 3.22
CA ALA A 354 -0.80 0.58 2.51
C ALA A 354 -0.09 -0.53 3.33
N ASP A 355 0.03 -0.37 4.65
CA ASP A 355 0.69 -1.34 5.54
C ASP A 355 -0.23 -2.51 5.94
N THR A 356 -1.55 -2.28 6.02
CA THR A 356 -2.50 -3.26 6.58
C THR A 356 -3.33 -4.01 5.54
N LEU A 357 -3.41 -3.51 4.30
CA LEU A 357 -4.19 -4.12 3.22
C LEU A 357 -3.31 -4.55 2.02
N PRO A 358 -2.24 -5.36 2.22
CA PRO A 358 -1.33 -5.73 1.14
C PRO A 358 -1.97 -6.62 0.07
N ALA A 359 -3.12 -7.23 0.35
CA ALA A 359 -3.91 -7.97 -0.65
C ALA A 359 -4.55 -7.02 -1.68
N VAL A 360 -4.96 -5.82 -1.25
CA VAL A 360 -5.55 -4.78 -2.12
C VAL A 360 -4.45 -3.88 -2.69
N LEU A 361 -3.45 -3.56 -1.86
CA LEU A 361 -2.35 -2.66 -2.16
C LEU A 361 -1.03 -3.44 -2.18
N ASP A 362 -0.76 -4.15 -3.27
CA ASP A 362 0.44 -4.98 -3.41
C ASP A 362 1.74 -4.16 -3.33
N PRO A 363 2.56 -4.33 -2.27
CA PRO A 363 3.80 -3.57 -2.10
C PRO A 363 4.97 -4.10 -2.96
N SER A 364 4.79 -5.25 -3.64
CA SER A 364 5.84 -5.93 -4.41
C SER A 364 6.35 -5.07 -5.58
N ILE A 365 7.65 -5.11 -5.83
CA ILE A 365 8.26 -4.39 -6.96
C ILE A 365 8.27 -5.32 -8.17
N LYS A 366 7.27 -5.14 -9.04
CA LYS A 366 7.09 -5.92 -10.28
C LYS A 366 7.75 -5.25 -11.49
N PRO A 367 8.17 -6.01 -12.51
CA PRO A 367 8.55 -5.46 -13.81
C PRO A 367 7.46 -4.56 -14.39
N LEU A 368 7.86 -3.53 -15.14
CA LEU A 368 6.92 -2.60 -15.77
C LEU A 368 6.19 -3.27 -16.93
N THR A 369 4.88 -3.03 -17.01
CA THR A 369 4.12 -3.27 -18.23
C THR A 369 4.71 -2.42 -19.37
N PRO A 370 4.61 -2.85 -20.65
CA PRO A 370 5.30 -2.20 -21.76
C PRO A 370 5.08 -0.68 -21.85
N VAL A 371 3.84 -0.21 -21.65
CA VAL A 371 3.50 1.23 -21.67
C VAL A 371 4.20 2.03 -20.57
N LEU A 372 4.44 1.41 -19.41
CA LEU A 372 5.07 2.08 -18.27
C LEU A 372 6.60 2.08 -18.33
N ARG A 373 7.23 1.36 -19.27
CA ARG A 373 8.71 1.25 -19.37
C ARG A 373 9.40 2.59 -19.63
N ASN A 374 8.69 3.59 -20.16
CA ASN A 374 9.26 4.93 -20.33
C ASN A 374 9.15 5.73 -19.01
N ASN A 375 10.26 5.80 -18.28
CA ASN A 375 10.38 6.56 -17.03
C ASN A 375 10.06 8.06 -17.18
N PHE A 376 10.13 8.63 -18.38
CA PHE A 376 9.82 10.04 -18.62
C PHE A 376 8.38 10.36 -18.21
N TRP A 377 7.40 9.66 -18.78
CA TRP A 377 5.98 9.92 -18.54
C TRP A 377 5.57 9.57 -17.10
N LEU A 378 6.14 8.50 -16.55
CA LEU A 378 5.96 8.15 -15.15
C LEU A 378 6.40 9.31 -14.22
N THR A 379 7.50 9.97 -14.56
CA THR A 379 8.02 11.09 -13.78
C THR A 379 7.18 12.35 -13.96
N ILE A 380 6.87 12.75 -15.19
CA ILE A 380 6.28 14.08 -15.42
C ILE A 380 4.75 14.11 -15.29
N HIS A 381 4.05 13.07 -15.74
CA HIS A 381 2.59 13.03 -15.73
C HIS A 381 2.10 12.46 -14.40
N VAL A 382 2.52 11.24 -14.07
CA VAL A 382 1.96 10.51 -12.92
C VAL A 382 2.31 11.20 -11.61
N LEU A 383 3.55 11.68 -11.42
CA LEU A 383 3.89 12.45 -10.22
C LEU A 383 3.12 13.77 -10.14
N THR A 384 2.96 14.51 -11.25
CA THR A 384 2.23 15.79 -11.27
C THR A 384 0.75 15.59 -10.89
N ILE A 385 0.06 14.63 -11.49
CA ILE A 385 -1.38 14.41 -11.22
C ILE A 385 -1.61 13.90 -9.79
N THR A 386 -0.76 12.99 -9.30
CA THR A 386 -0.87 12.46 -7.94
C THR A 386 -0.44 13.46 -6.87
N LEU A 387 0.46 14.41 -7.18
CA LEU A 387 0.69 15.59 -6.33
C LEU A 387 -0.57 16.49 -6.29
N GLY A 388 -1.34 16.59 -7.38
CA GLY A 388 -2.68 17.20 -7.34
C GLY A 388 -3.59 16.53 -6.31
N TYR A 389 -3.65 15.20 -6.31
CA TYR A 389 -4.42 14.43 -5.32
C TYR A 389 -3.93 14.66 -3.89
N ALA A 390 -2.63 14.81 -3.68
CA ALA A 390 -2.06 15.17 -2.38
C ALA A 390 -2.52 16.55 -1.87
N ALA A 391 -2.59 17.55 -2.74
CA ALA A 391 -3.14 18.87 -2.38
C ALA A 391 -4.66 18.80 -2.08
N PHE A 392 -5.40 17.94 -2.78
CA PHE A 392 -6.82 17.71 -2.49
C PHE A 392 -7.04 16.91 -1.20
N LEU A 393 -6.16 15.97 -0.85
CA LEU A 393 -6.21 15.26 0.44
C LEU A 393 -6.00 16.23 1.62
N MET A 394 -5.04 17.15 1.48
CA MET A 394 -4.86 18.24 2.46
C MET A 394 -6.10 19.14 2.52
N SER A 395 -6.71 19.45 1.37
CA SER A 395 -7.94 20.23 1.27
C SER A 395 -9.13 19.53 1.92
N LEU A 396 -9.25 18.20 1.81
CA LEU A 396 -10.26 17.40 2.49
C LEU A 396 -10.16 17.62 4.01
N GLY A 397 -8.97 17.45 4.59
CA GLY A 397 -8.76 17.67 6.03
C GLY A 397 -9.09 19.08 6.48
N LEU A 398 -8.69 20.11 5.71
CA LEU A 398 -9.08 21.51 5.98
C LEU A 398 -10.60 21.72 5.85
N GLY A 399 -11.25 21.07 4.87
CA GLY A 399 -12.70 21.08 4.68
C GLY A 399 -13.44 20.55 5.91
N HIS A 400 -12.99 19.42 6.46
CA HIS A 400 -13.52 18.89 7.72
C HIS A 400 -13.35 19.89 8.86
N MET A 401 -12.18 20.53 9.02
CA MET A 401 -11.98 21.55 10.06
C MET A 401 -12.94 22.73 9.92
N VAL A 402 -13.15 23.20 8.68
CA VAL A 402 -14.09 24.29 8.38
C VAL A 402 -15.51 23.89 8.74
N VAL A 403 -15.99 22.73 8.26
CA VAL A 403 -17.35 22.23 8.54
C VAL A 403 -17.54 21.99 10.03
N TRP A 404 -16.61 21.30 10.68
CA TRP A 404 -16.63 20.99 12.11
C TRP A 404 -16.75 22.25 12.96
N LYS A 405 -15.94 23.28 12.66
CA LYS A 405 -16.01 24.55 13.40
C LYS A 405 -17.30 25.32 13.20
N HIS A 406 -18.04 25.12 12.11
CA HIS A 406 -19.35 25.76 11.93
C HIS A 406 -20.47 25.04 12.69
N ILE A 407 -20.37 23.72 12.87
CA ILE A 407 -21.39 22.93 13.58
C ILE A 407 -21.14 22.80 15.08
N THR A 408 -19.89 22.98 15.52
CA THR A 408 -19.51 23.05 16.94
C THR A 408 -19.63 24.48 17.46
N GLY A 409 -20.88 24.84 17.82
CA GLY A 409 -21.23 25.92 18.75
C GLY A 409 -21.82 27.19 18.13
N PRO A 410 -22.84 27.79 18.76
CA PRO A 410 -22.86 29.20 19.07
C PRO A 410 -22.27 29.42 20.48
N VAL A 411 -21.55 30.52 20.68
CA VAL A 411 -21.45 31.15 22.01
C VAL A 411 -22.83 31.78 22.23
N ALA A 412 -23.46 31.60 23.39
CA ALA A 412 -24.67 32.37 23.71
C ALA A 412 -24.30 33.85 23.59
N LYS A 413 -25.03 34.61 22.76
CA LYS A 413 -24.74 36.04 22.52
C LYS A 413 -24.73 36.86 23.81
N ASP A 414 -25.39 36.35 24.84
CA ASP A 414 -25.63 37.01 26.12
C ASP A 414 -24.56 36.72 27.18
N ASP A 415 -23.53 35.91 26.87
CA ASP A 415 -22.41 35.65 27.79
C ASP A 415 -21.43 36.84 27.83
N PRO A 416 -20.99 37.29 29.03
CA PRO A 416 -19.93 38.27 29.15
C PRO A 416 -18.65 37.83 28.40
N GLY A 417 -18.23 38.63 27.42
CA GLY A 417 -17.06 38.32 26.58
C GLY A 417 -17.36 37.54 25.28
N ALA A 418 -18.64 37.30 24.96
CA ALA A 418 -19.06 36.63 23.72
C ALA A 418 -18.51 37.31 22.47
N ASP A 419 -18.46 38.65 22.42
CA ASP A 419 -17.97 39.41 21.27
C ASP A 419 -16.50 39.10 20.92
N VAL A 420 -15.65 38.99 21.94
CA VAL A 420 -14.22 38.68 21.77
C VAL A 420 -14.06 37.28 21.20
N VAL A 421 -14.82 36.31 21.74
CA VAL A 421 -14.79 34.92 21.30
C VAL A 421 -15.33 34.78 19.88
N LEU A 422 -16.43 35.46 19.54
CA LEU A 422 -17.03 35.47 18.21
C LEU A 422 -16.09 36.10 17.18
N LYS A 423 -15.41 37.20 17.52
CA LYS A 423 -14.42 37.85 16.66
C LYS A 423 -13.22 36.93 16.39
N ALA A 424 -12.67 36.31 17.43
CA ALA A 424 -11.57 35.35 17.30
C ALA A 424 -11.95 34.16 16.41
N ARG A 425 -13.15 33.60 16.62
CA ARG A 425 -13.67 32.49 15.81
C ARG A 425 -13.88 32.90 14.35
N LYS A 426 -14.42 34.09 14.09
CA LYS A 426 -14.58 34.61 12.72
C LYS A 426 -13.24 34.76 12.01
N ALA A 427 -12.22 35.26 12.72
CA ALA A 427 -10.86 35.38 12.19
C ALA A 427 -10.25 34.00 11.87
N GLU A 428 -10.40 33.04 12.77
CA GLU A 428 -9.93 31.68 12.57
C GLU A 428 -10.63 30.96 11.41
N LEU A 429 -11.96 31.05 11.31
CA LEU A 429 -12.73 30.50 10.19
C LEU A 429 -12.32 31.13 8.86
N LYS A 430 -12.08 32.46 8.85
CA LYS A 430 -11.57 33.15 7.67
C LYS A 430 -10.18 32.60 7.29
N SER A 431 -9.28 32.44 8.27
CA SER A 431 -7.94 31.87 8.04
C SER A 431 -8.00 30.45 7.47
N LEU A 432 -8.79 29.55 8.07
CA LEU A 432 -8.99 28.18 7.58
C LEU A 432 -9.60 28.13 6.18
N THR A 433 -10.59 28.99 5.93
CA THR A 433 -11.21 29.08 4.60
C THR A 433 -10.21 29.60 3.58
N THR A 434 -9.41 30.62 3.89
CA THR A 434 -8.34 31.10 3.01
C THR A 434 -7.30 30.01 2.75
N ALA A 435 -6.95 29.21 3.76
CA ALA A 435 -6.04 28.10 3.61
C ALA A 435 -6.61 27.01 2.67
N LEU A 436 -7.87 26.63 2.88
CA LEU A 436 -8.58 25.69 2.00
C LEU A 436 -8.61 26.21 0.55
N TYR A 437 -8.96 27.48 0.34
CA TYR A 437 -9.03 28.06 -1.01
C TYR A 437 -7.68 27.99 -1.73
N LYS A 438 -6.59 28.32 -1.04
CA LYS A 438 -5.22 28.21 -1.59
C LYS A 438 -4.82 26.77 -1.89
N ALA A 439 -5.14 25.83 -1.01
CA ALA A 439 -4.86 24.41 -1.22
C ALA A 439 -5.61 23.87 -2.45
N LEU A 440 -6.87 24.25 -2.62
CA LEU A 440 -7.67 23.90 -3.80
C LEU A 440 -7.07 24.46 -5.09
N GLN A 441 -6.55 25.69 -5.08
CA GLN A 441 -5.88 26.28 -6.25
C GLN A 441 -4.64 25.49 -6.67
N VAL A 442 -3.81 25.05 -5.70
CA VAL A 442 -2.64 24.20 -5.97
C VAL A 442 -3.08 22.86 -6.57
N GLY A 443 -4.10 22.23 -5.98
CA GLY A 443 -4.63 20.96 -6.49
C GLY A 443 -5.18 21.07 -7.90
N VAL A 444 -5.97 22.12 -8.19
CA VAL A 444 -6.53 22.37 -9.53
C VAL A 444 -5.43 22.62 -10.56
N LEU A 445 -4.40 23.40 -10.22
CA LEU A 445 -3.28 23.67 -11.12
C LEU A 445 -2.57 22.36 -11.52
N LEU A 446 -2.25 21.53 -10.52
CA LEU A 446 -1.55 20.25 -10.74
C LEU A 446 -2.44 19.22 -11.44
N LEU A 447 -3.73 19.15 -11.12
CA LEU A 447 -4.68 18.26 -11.78
C LEU A 447 -4.90 18.67 -13.24
N ALA A 448 -5.03 19.96 -13.53
CA ALA A 448 -5.16 20.45 -14.91
C ALA A 448 -3.90 20.14 -15.73
N ALA A 449 -2.72 20.48 -15.21
CA ALA A 449 -1.44 20.17 -15.85
C ALA A 449 -1.27 18.66 -16.04
N GLY A 450 -1.55 17.86 -15.00
CA GLY A 450 -1.51 16.41 -15.04
C GLY A 450 -2.45 15.82 -16.09
N THR A 451 -3.69 16.31 -16.19
CA THR A 451 -4.67 15.85 -17.18
C THR A 451 -4.19 16.13 -18.61
N ILE A 452 -3.65 17.31 -18.87
CA ILE A 452 -3.08 17.68 -20.18
C ILE A 452 -1.87 16.78 -20.50
N LEU A 453 -0.94 16.61 -19.56
CA LEU A 453 0.22 15.73 -19.72
C LEU A 453 -0.19 14.28 -19.97
N GLY A 454 -1.31 13.84 -19.37
CA GLY A 454 -1.89 12.53 -19.58
C GLY A 454 -2.37 12.34 -21.01
N GLY A 455 -3.09 13.33 -21.56
CA GLY A 455 -3.49 13.30 -22.97
C GLY A 455 -2.29 13.28 -23.92
N VAL A 456 -1.21 14.01 -23.63
CA VAL A 456 0.02 13.95 -24.45
C VAL A 456 0.65 12.55 -24.38
N TRP A 457 0.71 11.95 -23.19
CA TRP A 457 1.21 10.58 -23.03
C TRP A 457 0.34 9.54 -23.75
N ALA A 458 -0.99 9.69 -23.68
CA ALA A 458 -1.94 8.86 -24.41
C ALA A 458 -1.71 8.96 -25.93
N ASN A 459 -1.45 10.17 -26.45
CA ASN A 459 -1.14 10.36 -27.87
C ASN A 459 0.16 9.66 -28.26
N TYR A 460 1.17 9.72 -27.41
CA TYR A 460 2.44 9.02 -27.64
C TYR A 460 2.29 7.50 -27.61
N SER A 461 1.43 6.98 -26.74
CA SER A 461 1.31 5.53 -26.49
C SER A 461 0.29 4.84 -27.41
N TRP A 462 -0.80 5.53 -27.76
CA TRP A 462 -1.95 4.96 -28.49
C TRP A 462 -2.38 5.78 -29.70
N GLY A 463 -1.63 6.84 -30.06
CA GLY A 463 -1.91 7.65 -31.25
C GLY A 463 -3.12 8.58 -31.13
N ARG A 464 -3.71 8.74 -29.94
CA ARG A 464 -4.81 9.69 -29.68
C ARG A 464 -4.62 10.46 -28.37
N PHE A 465 -4.92 11.76 -28.40
CA PHE A 465 -4.83 12.63 -27.22
C PHE A 465 -5.94 12.38 -26.18
N TRP A 466 -7.13 11.99 -26.64
CA TRP A 466 -8.30 11.75 -25.80
C TRP A 466 -9.21 10.74 -26.49
N GLY A 467 -9.95 9.95 -25.72
CA GLY A 467 -10.85 8.90 -26.23
C GLY A 467 -11.93 8.49 -25.26
N TRP A 468 -12.25 9.33 -24.26
CA TRP A 468 -13.40 9.17 -23.38
C TRP A 468 -13.39 7.87 -22.56
N ASP A 469 -12.22 7.31 -22.28
CA ASP A 469 -12.16 6.18 -21.35
C ASP A 469 -12.48 6.63 -19.91
N PRO A 470 -12.90 5.71 -19.03
CA PRO A 470 -13.34 6.09 -17.69
C PRO A 470 -12.31 6.92 -16.90
N LYS A 471 -11.00 6.72 -17.07
CA LYS A 471 -10.00 7.53 -16.35
C LYS A 471 -9.94 8.97 -16.86
N GLU A 472 -9.93 9.14 -18.17
CA GLU A 472 -10.00 10.45 -18.82
C GLU A 472 -11.26 11.21 -18.37
N VAL A 473 -12.43 10.56 -18.40
CA VAL A 473 -13.71 11.16 -18.00
C VAL A 473 -13.70 11.58 -16.53
N TRP A 474 -13.29 10.70 -15.62
CA TRP A 474 -13.29 11.02 -14.19
C TRP A 474 -12.23 12.06 -13.81
N ALA A 475 -11.08 12.11 -14.50
CA ALA A 475 -10.12 13.19 -14.35
C ALA A 475 -10.74 14.55 -14.73
N LEU A 476 -11.49 14.61 -15.83
CA LEU A 476 -12.22 15.81 -16.25
C LEU A 476 -13.32 16.21 -15.25
N ILE A 477 -14.12 15.25 -14.77
CA ILE A 477 -15.17 15.49 -13.76
C ILE A 477 -14.55 16.08 -12.48
N ALA A 478 -13.46 15.49 -11.99
CA ALA A 478 -12.76 15.98 -10.81
C ALA A 478 -12.23 17.40 -11.01
N LEU A 479 -11.62 17.68 -12.17
CA LEU A 479 -11.10 19.01 -12.50
C LEU A 479 -12.21 20.06 -12.54
N LEU A 480 -13.31 19.78 -13.26
CA LEU A 480 -14.45 20.69 -13.37
C LEU A 480 -15.16 20.89 -12.02
N GLY A 481 -15.29 19.84 -11.21
CA GLY A 481 -15.88 19.92 -9.87
C GLY A 481 -15.12 20.87 -8.95
N TYR A 482 -13.78 20.77 -8.93
CA TYR A 482 -12.96 21.70 -8.13
C TYR A 482 -12.90 23.11 -8.72
N LEU A 483 -12.88 23.26 -10.04
CA LEU A 483 -13.00 24.57 -10.69
C LEU A 483 -14.33 25.25 -10.32
N ALA A 484 -15.44 24.50 -10.29
CA ALA A 484 -16.74 25.03 -9.90
C ALA A 484 -16.72 25.56 -8.46
N ILE A 485 -16.05 24.89 -7.53
CA ILE A 485 -15.87 25.37 -6.14
C ILE A 485 -15.12 26.71 -6.12
N LEU A 486 -13.99 26.79 -6.83
CA LEU A 486 -13.17 28.01 -6.87
C LEU A 486 -13.95 29.19 -7.47
N HIS A 487 -14.66 28.98 -8.59
CA HIS A 487 -15.46 30.02 -9.23
C HIS A 487 -16.67 30.43 -8.39
N ALA A 488 -17.37 29.48 -7.78
CA ALA A 488 -18.50 29.78 -6.90
C ALA A 488 -18.05 30.57 -5.66
N ARG A 489 -16.84 30.34 -5.16
CA ARG A 489 -16.25 31.16 -4.10
C ARG A 489 -15.91 32.57 -4.58
N TYR A 490 -15.28 32.69 -5.74
CA TYR A 490 -14.92 33.98 -6.34
C TYR A 490 -16.15 34.84 -6.65
N ALA A 491 -17.20 34.24 -7.21
CA ALA A 491 -18.48 34.89 -7.52
C ALA A 491 -19.34 35.20 -6.27
N GLY A 492 -18.90 34.79 -5.08
CA GLY A 492 -19.65 35.00 -3.83
C GLY A 492 -20.86 34.08 -3.62
N TRP A 493 -21.07 33.10 -4.49
CA TRP A 493 -22.17 32.12 -4.38
C TRP A 493 -21.98 31.18 -3.19
N VAL A 494 -20.73 30.88 -2.83
CA VAL A 494 -20.39 29.94 -1.76
C VAL A 494 -19.65 30.64 -0.63
N GLY A 495 -20.26 30.57 0.56
CA GLY A 495 -19.67 31.01 1.82
C GLY A 495 -18.67 30.02 2.42
N ASN A 496 -18.06 30.37 3.56
CA ASN A 496 -17.02 29.55 4.21
C ASN A 496 -17.47 28.10 4.46
N TYR A 497 -18.66 27.89 5.02
CA TYR A 497 -19.22 26.56 5.26
C TYR A 497 -19.37 25.76 3.95
N GLY A 498 -20.00 26.36 2.93
CA GLY A 498 -20.26 25.69 1.67
C GLY A 498 -18.97 25.27 0.97
N MET A 499 -17.90 26.08 1.07
CA MET A 499 -16.62 25.72 0.49
C MET A 499 -16.00 24.50 1.16
N GLY A 500 -16.09 24.40 2.49
CA GLY A 500 -15.64 23.21 3.23
C GLY A 500 -16.48 21.97 2.93
N ALA A 501 -17.80 22.11 2.85
CA ALA A 501 -18.69 21.01 2.52
C ALA A 501 -18.48 20.51 1.08
N TRP A 502 -18.38 21.42 0.11
CA TRP A 502 -18.18 21.07 -1.29
C TRP A 502 -16.80 20.47 -1.54
N SER A 503 -15.74 20.90 -0.82
CA SER A 503 -14.42 20.28 -0.97
C SER A 503 -14.39 18.82 -0.52
N ILE A 504 -15.17 18.46 0.51
CA ILE A 504 -15.33 17.07 0.98
C ILE A 504 -16.04 16.22 -0.09
N VAL A 505 -17.12 16.76 -0.66
CA VAL A 505 -17.87 16.07 -1.72
C VAL A 505 -17.02 15.93 -3.00
N ALA A 506 -16.30 16.97 -3.40
CA ALA A 506 -15.46 16.93 -4.60
C ALA A 506 -14.29 15.94 -4.49
N PHE A 507 -13.79 15.67 -3.27
CA PHE A 507 -12.75 14.67 -3.08
C PHE A 507 -13.20 13.26 -3.48
N GLN A 508 -14.50 12.97 -3.44
CA GLN A 508 -15.04 11.70 -3.92
C GLN A 508 -14.82 11.52 -5.43
N GLY A 509 -14.79 12.60 -6.20
CA GLY A 509 -14.43 12.57 -7.63
C GLY A 509 -12.97 12.17 -7.85
N VAL A 510 -12.05 12.64 -7.00
CA VAL A 510 -10.64 12.20 -7.01
C VAL A 510 -10.54 10.72 -6.62
N LEU A 511 -11.25 10.29 -5.59
CA LEU A 511 -11.28 8.89 -5.18
C LEU A 511 -11.81 7.98 -6.29
N MET A 512 -12.83 8.42 -7.04
CA MET A 512 -13.34 7.68 -8.20
C MET A 512 -12.33 7.63 -9.35
N ALA A 513 -11.71 8.76 -9.72
CA ALA A 513 -10.68 8.82 -10.77
C ALA A 513 -9.44 7.96 -10.43
N TRP A 514 -9.09 7.91 -9.15
CA TRP A 514 -7.87 7.25 -8.67
C TRP A 514 -8.10 5.79 -8.29
N TYR A 515 -9.02 5.48 -7.38
CA TYR A 515 -9.34 4.12 -6.94
C TYR A 515 -10.47 3.51 -7.77
N GLY A 516 -11.58 4.23 -7.93
CA GLY A 516 -12.81 3.70 -8.53
C GLY A 516 -12.64 3.14 -9.94
N VAL A 517 -11.93 3.83 -10.84
CA VAL A 517 -11.73 3.29 -12.19
C VAL A 517 -10.89 2.02 -12.19
N ASN A 518 -9.90 1.89 -11.29
CA ASN A 518 -9.04 0.71 -11.22
C ASN A 518 -9.74 -0.52 -10.61
N PHE A 519 -10.53 -0.31 -9.54
CA PHE A 519 -11.04 -1.40 -8.70
C PHE A 519 -12.57 -1.58 -8.73
N VAL A 520 -13.32 -0.53 -9.05
CA VAL A 520 -14.79 -0.57 -9.10
C VAL A 520 -15.29 -0.80 -10.52
N LEU A 521 -14.68 -0.14 -11.51
CA LEU A 521 -15.08 -0.31 -12.91
C LEU A 521 -14.30 -1.41 -13.62
N GLY A 522 -13.08 -1.73 -13.17
CA GLY A 522 -12.21 -2.74 -13.79
C GLY A 522 -11.83 -2.48 -15.27
N ALA A 523 -12.28 -1.35 -15.84
CA ALA A 523 -12.33 -1.13 -17.28
C ALA A 523 -11.40 0.00 -17.74
N GLY A 524 -10.81 -0.19 -18.92
CA GLY A 524 -10.06 0.83 -19.66
C GLY A 524 -8.57 0.54 -19.79
N LEU A 525 -7.97 1.07 -20.87
CA LEU A 525 -6.56 0.85 -21.25
C LEU A 525 -5.54 1.31 -20.19
N HIS A 526 -6.00 2.06 -19.20
CA HIS A 526 -5.20 2.62 -18.12
C HIS A 526 -5.24 1.81 -16.82
N SER A 527 -6.05 0.74 -16.71
CA SER A 527 -6.11 -0.03 -15.45
C SER A 527 -4.83 -0.86 -15.28
N TYR A 528 -3.96 -0.42 -14.36
CA TYR A 528 -2.66 -1.05 -14.08
C TYR A 528 -2.51 -1.47 -12.61
N GLY A 529 -3.55 -1.24 -11.79
CA GLY A 529 -3.61 -1.63 -10.41
C GLY A 529 -4.82 -2.52 -10.20
N PHE A 530 -4.72 -3.77 -10.63
CA PHE A 530 -5.70 -4.79 -10.27
C PHE A 530 -5.34 -5.34 -8.90
N GLY A 531 -6.33 -5.45 -8.04
CA GLY A 531 -6.27 -6.14 -6.75
C GLY A 531 -7.70 -6.43 -6.34
N ASP A 532 -7.99 -7.65 -5.91
CA ASP A 532 -9.35 -8.02 -5.58
C ASP A 532 -9.72 -7.59 -4.15
N GLY A 533 -10.93 -7.05 -4.04
CA GLY A 533 -11.49 -6.59 -2.77
C GLY A 533 -11.16 -5.16 -2.37
N GLY A 534 -11.83 -4.68 -1.32
CA GLY A 534 -11.70 -3.30 -0.84
C GLY A 534 -12.87 -2.37 -1.20
N ASN A 535 -13.62 -2.70 -2.26
CA ASN A 535 -14.74 -1.88 -2.76
C ASN A 535 -15.78 -1.57 -1.68
N GLN A 536 -16.11 -2.53 -0.82
CA GLN A 536 -17.04 -2.34 0.30
C GLN A 536 -16.58 -1.25 1.27
N TRP A 537 -15.28 -1.20 1.59
CA TRP A 537 -14.70 -0.19 2.48
C TRP A 537 -14.74 1.20 1.84
N VAL A 538 -14.49 1.28 0.54
CA VAL A 538 -14.57 2.53 -0.22
C VAL A 538 -16.02 3.02 -0.30
N TYR A 539 -17.00 2.16 -0.57
CA TYR A 539 -18.41 2.54 -0.54
C TYR A 539 -18.86 2.99 0.85
N ALA A 540 -18.43 2.29 1.91
CA ALA A 540 -18.70 2.69 3.28
C ALA A 540 -18.11 4.07 3.59
N TYR A 541 -16.85 4.32 3.21
CA TYR A 541 -16.20 5.62 3.35
C TYR A 541 -16.98 6.73 2.63
N VAL A 542 -17.29 6.54 1.33
CA VAL A 542 -18.04 7.52 0.53
C VAL A 542 -19.41 7.79 1.18
N GLY A 543 -20.13 6.74 1.60
CA GLY A 543 -21.41 6.86 2.28
C GLY A 543 -21.33 7.63 3.60
N LEU A 544 -20.31 7.35 4.42
CA LEU A 544 -20.06 8.05 5.68
C LEU A 544 -19.72 9.53 5.48
N GLU A 545 -18.91 9.86 4.48
CA GLU A 545 -18.59 11.25 4.12
C GLU A 545 -19.82 12.02 3.67
N MET A 546 -20.65 11.43 2.80
CA MET A 546 -21.89 12.04 2.33
C MET A 546 -22.89 12.22 3.49
N LEU A 547 -23.00 11.23 4.37
CA LEU A 547 -23.83 11.32 5.58
C LEU A 547 -23.32 12.42 6.53
N PHE A 548 -22.01 12.51 6.76
CA PHE A 548 -21.40 13.56 7.57
C PHE A 548 -21.75 14.95 7.04
N VAL A 549 -21.56 15.19 5.74
CA VAL A 549 -21.87 16.48 5.10
C VAL A 549 -23.38 16.79 5.18
N ALA A 550 -24.24 15.79 4.99
CA ALA A 550 -25.69 15.96 5.10
C ALA A 550 -26.12 16.35 6.52
N LEU A 551 -25.67 15.61 7.54
CA LEU A 551 -25.97 15.88 8.95
C LEU A 551 -25.40 17.23 9.40
N ALA A 552 -24.16 17.54 9.01
CA ALA A 552 -23.54 18.82 9.27
C ALA A 552 -24.33 19.98 8.65
N SER A 553 -24.88 19.78 7.44
CA SER A 553 -25.65 20.81 6.73
C SER A 553 -27.00 21.06 7.38
N VAL A 554 -27.68 20.01 7.85
CA VAL A 554 -28.90 20.14 8.66
C VAL A 554 -28.61 20.91 9.94
N ARG A 555 -27.54 20.55 10.66
CA ARG A 555 -27.13 21.23 11.90
C ARG A 555 -26.79 22.70 11.66
N TYR A 556 -26.05 22.99 10.59
CA TYR A 556 -25.67 24.35 10.21
C TYR A 556 -26.88 25.24 9.89
N ARG A 557 -27.88 24.72 9.17
CA ARG A 557 -29.12 25.45 8.89
C ARG A 557 -29.89 25.76 10.18
N LYS A 558 -30.02 24.78 11.09
CA LYS A 558 -30.65 25.00 12.40
C LYS A 558 -29.97 26.08 13.24
N LEU A 559 -28.64 26.21 13.14
CA LEU A 559 -27.86 27.25 13.84
C LEU A 559 -27.98 28.65 13.23
N ARG A 560 -28.48 28.77 11.99
CA ARG A 560 -28.68 30.06 11.30
C ARG A 560 -30.14 30.52 11.27
N GLY A 561 -31.08 29.59 11.39
CA GLY A 561 -32.52 29.83 11.30
C GLY A 561 -33.25 29.97 12.64
N GLY A 562 -32.52 29.99 13.75
CA GLY A 562 -32.98 30.45 15.07
C GLY A 562 -32.08 31.57 15.52
#